data_AF-A0A7S4EID2-F1
#
_entry.id   AF-A0A7S4EID2-F1
#
_cell.length_a   1.000
_cell.length_b   1.000
_cell.length_c   1.000
_cell.angle_alpha   90.00
_cell.angle_beta   90.00
_cell.angle_gamma   90.00
#
_symmetry.space_group_name_H-M   'P 1'
#
loop_
_entity.id
_entity.type
_entity.pdbx_description
1 polymer ?
#
loop_
_entity_poly.entity_id
_entity_poly.type
_entity_poly.pdbx_seq_one_letter_code
_entity_poly.pdbx_strand_id
1 'polypeptide(L)'
;MHGDMLVLAGLTALSSFLGLPWMCGAPTRSAAHVRALALSDDKDGTVTTTGTLENRVSGFSIHALIGLCAVAAAPRSLLATVPKAALSGIFLYLGFTSLQGLELWDRIRGLFQDTVALDKFRSVQRSTITVFTVSQMACLWTMMKVTQSKYGVISPLLIALLPLARWGLLKTGAVGKDDMQVLDD
;
A
#
# COMPACT_ATOMS: atom_id res chain seq x y z
N MET A 1 18.03 2.42 4.61
CA MET A 1 17.07 2.01 5.65
C MET A 1 17.54 2.35 7.06
N HIS A 2 18.79 2.11 7.44
CA HIS A 2 19.28 2.46 8.80
C HIS A 2 19.12 3.94 9.21
N GLY A 3 19.43 4.88 8.31
CA GLY A 3 19.27 6.32 8.61
C GLY A 3 17.83 6.74 8.86
N ASP A 4 16.86 6.14 8.15
CA ASP A 4 15.44 6.40 8.34
C ASP A 4 14.96 5.90 9.72
N MET A 5 15.40 4.70 10.12
CA MET A 5 15.09 4.14 11.44
C MET A 5 15.67 4.98 12.59
N LEU A 6 16.88 5.52 12.43
CA LEU A 6 17.49 6.41 13.42
C LEU A 6 16.70 7.71 13.58
N VAL A 7 16.29 8.32 12.46
CA VAL A 7 15.49 9.56 12.46
C VAL A 7 14.11 9.31 13.08
N LEU A 8 13.43 8.22 12.72
CA LEU A 8 12.14 7.85 13.30
C LEU A 8 12.22 7.58 14.80
N ALA A 9 13.27 6.88 15.26
CA ALA A 9 13.50 6.64 16.69
C ALA A 9 13.71 7.96 17.45
N GLY A 10 14.52 8.87 16.92
CA GLY A 10 14.74 10.20 17.50
C GLY A 10 13.46 11.03 17.58
N LEU A 11 12.65 11.06 16.51
CA LEU A 11 11.37 11.77 16.48
C LEU A 11 10.33 11.15 17.44
N THR A 12 10.38 9.82 17.61
CA THR A 12 9.52 9.11 18.58
C THR A 12 9.91 9.46 20.02
N ALA A 13 11.20 9.54 20.32
CA ALA A 13 11.67 9.97 21.62
C ALA A 13 11.24 11.42 21.91
N LEU A 14 11.46 12.33 20.95
CA LEU A 14 11.06 13.74 21.08
C LEU A 14 9.54 13.91 21.25
N SER A 15 8.72 13.21 20.45
CA SER A 15 7.26 13.27 20.58
C SER A 15 6.79 12.71 21.93
N SER A 16 7.46 11.69 22.47
CA SER A 16 7.17 11.16 23.82
C SER A 16 7.47 12.19 24.93
N PHE A 17 8.58 12.93 24.83
CA PHE A 17 8.89 14.00 25.80
C PHE A 17 7.91 15.18 25.73
N LEU A 18 7.39 15.49 24.54
CA LEU A 18 6.45 16.59 24.32
C LEU A 18 4.97 16.17 24.49
N GLY A 19 4.68 14.88 24.73
CA GLY A 19 3.31 14.36 24.83
C GLY A 19 2.54 14.33 23.51
N LEU A 20 3.25 14.34 22.38
CA LEU A 20 2.67 14.29 21.03
C LEU A 20 2.48 12.83 20.56
N PRO A 21 1.49 12.55 19.69
CA PRO A 21 1.30 11.22 19.14
C PRO A 21 2.49 10.79 18.27
N TRP A 22 2.84 9.51 18.33
CA TRP A 22 3.93 8.95 17.53
C TRP A 22 3.57 8.90 16.05
N MET A 23 4.57 9.16 15.20
CA MET A 23 4.42 9.05 13.76
C MET A 23 4.75 7.63 13.29
N CYS A 24 3.94 7.10 12.38
CA CYS A 24 4.21 5.84 11.69
C CYS A 24 4.29 6.07 10.18
N GLY A 25 4.95 5.15 9.47
CA GLY A 25 4.97 5.16 8.02
C GLY A 25 3.55 5.02 7.47
N ALA A 26 3.24 5.77 6.41
CA ALA A 26 1.91 5.80 5.79
C ALA A 26 2.00 5.32 4.32
N PRO A 27 1.97 4.01 4.05
CA PRO A 27 2.23 3.45 2.72
C PRO A 27 1.31 4.02 1.62
N THR A 28 0.02 4.14 1.91
CA THR A 28 -0.97 4.69 0.96
C THR A 28 -0.69 6.15 0.61
N ARG A 29 -0.34 6.96 1.61
CA ARG A 29 0.03 8.37 1.42
C ARG A 29 1.34 8.49 0.65
N SER A 30 2.35 7.69 1.00
CA SER A 30 3.65 7.70 0.33
C SER A 30 3.52 7.29 -1.14
N ALA A 31 2.77 6.23 -1.43
CA ALA A 31 2.49 5.79 -2.81
C ALA A 31 1.74 6.88 -3.60
N ALA A 32 0.73 7.51 -3.00
CA ALA A 32 0.00 8.61 -3.62
C ALA A 32 0.90 9.81 -3.94
N HIS A 33 1.80 10.17 -3.01
CA HIS A 33 2.75 11.26 -3.21
C HIS A 33 3.76 10.94 -4.33
N VAL A 34 4.29 9.72 -4.37
CA VAL A 34 5.20 9.29 -5.46
C VAL A 34 4.47 9.28 -6.81
N ARG A 35 3.21 8.80 -6.85
CA ARG A 35 2.40 8.83 -8.07
C ARG A 35 2.10 10.26 -8.54
N ALA A 36 1.90 11.21 -7.62
CA ALA A 36 1.73 12.63 -7.96
C ALA A 36 2.99 13.27 -8.56
N LEU A 37 4.17 12.66 -8.36
CA LEU A 37 5.46 13.08 -8.91
C LEU A 37 5.89 12.23 -10.11
N ALA A 38 5.04 11.31 -10.58
CA ALA A 38 5.36 10.45 -11.71
C ALA A 38 5.31 11.23 -13.03
N LEU A 39 6.37 11.07 -13.82
CA LEU A 39 6.44 11.55 -15.19
C LEU A 39 5.80 10.50 -16.09
N SER A 40 4.72 10.90 -16.76
CA SER A 40 4.02 10.07 -17.74
C SER A 40 4.37 10.57 -19.13
N ASP A 41 4.82 9.66 -20.00
CA ASP A 41 5.05 9.93 -21.41
C ASP A 41 3.96 9.24 -22.22
N ASP A 42 3.36 9.97 -23.17
CA ASP A 42 2.37 9.43 -24.08
C ASP A 42 3.08 9.12 -25.41
N LYS A 43 3.45 7.85 -25.56
CA LYS A 43 3.94 7.31 -26.82
C LYS A 43 2.90 6.31 -27.33
N ASP A 44 2.39 6.58 -28.53
CA ASP A 44 1.47 5.69 -29.25
C ASP A 44 0.21 5.29 -28.45
N GLY A 45 -0.34 6.22 -27.66
CA GLY A 45 -1.58 6.00 -26.89
C GLY A 45 -1.43 5.09 -25.67
N THR A 46 -0.19 4.67 -25.36
CA THR A 46 0.13 3.92 -24.13
C THR A 46 0.83 4.85 -23.16
N VAL A 47 0.11 5.27 -22.12
CA VAL A 47 0.67 6.10 -21.04
C VAL A 47 1.67 5.25 -20.26
N THR A 48 2.97 5.51 -20.45
CA THR A 48 4.04 4.81 -19.75
C THR A 48 4.68 5.73 -18.72
N THR A 49 4.97 5.20 -17.53
CA THR A 49 5.68 5.96 -16.49
C THR A 49 7.17 5.92 -16.77
N THR A 50 7.73 7.04 -17.24
CA THR A 50 9.15 7.15 -17.63
C THR A 50 10.05 7.40 -16.43
N GLY A 51 9.52 7.95 -15.34
CA GLY A 51 10.27 8.20 -14.11
C GLY A 51 9.46 8.90 -13.03
N THR A 52 10.12 9.28 -11.94
CA THR A 52 9.52 10.08 -10.86
C THR A 52 10.42 11.25 -10.50
N LEU A 53 9.83 12.40 -10.18
CA LEU A 53 10.55 13.59 -9.76
C LEU A 53 10.91 13.50 -8.29
N GLU A 54 12.17 13.19 -7.98
CA GLU A 54 12.66 13.20 -6.61
C GLU A 54 12.97 14.62 -6.15
N ASN A 55 12.16 15.15 -5.22
CA ASN A 55 12.41 16.44 -4.62
C ASN A 55 12.15 16.41 -3.12
N ARG A 56 12.83 17.28 -2.37
CA ARG A 56 12.66 17.42 -0.91
C ARG A 56 11.66 18.51 -0.54
N VAL A 57 11.38 19.40 -1.48
CA VAL A 57 10.54 20.59 -1.27
C VAL A 57 9.08 20.21 -1.10
N SER A 58 8.54 19.30 -1.91
CA SER A 58 7.12 18.90 -1.81
C SER A 58 6.79 18.32 -0.45
N GLY A 59 7.61 17.38 0.04
CA GLY A 59 7.44 16.76 1.35
C GLY A 59 7.54 17.77 2.49
N PHE A 60 8.52 18.68 2.43
CA PHE A 60 8.67 19.75 3.42
C PHE A 60 7.48 20.73 3.40
N SER A 61 7.08 21.20 2.21
CA SER A 61 5.97 22.12 2.03
C SER A 61 4.64 21.57 2.55
N ILE A 62 4.35 20.28 2.31
CA ILE A 62 3.14 19.64 2.84
C ILE A 62 3.13 19.68 4.37
N HIS A 63 4.24 19.30 5.03
CA HIS A 63 4.32 19.31 6.50
C HIS A 63 4.31 20.74 7.07
N ALA A 64 4.95 21.69 6.40
CA ALA A 64 4.92 23.10 6.78
C ALA A 64 3.50 23.68 6.72
N LEU A 65 2.74 23.38 5.65
CA LEU A 65 1.34 23.80 5.52
C LEU A 65 0.45 23.15 6.57
N ILE A 66 0.63 21.86 6.87
CA ILE A 66 -0.08 21.18 7.97
C ILE A 66 0.23 21.85 9.31
N GLY A 67 1.50 22.15 9.59
CA GLY A 67 1.93 22.86 10.79
C GLY A 67 1.35 24.27 10.89
N LEU A 68 1.31 25.01 9.78
CA LEU A 68 0.70 26.34 9.71
C LEU A 68 -0.80 26.28 10.01
N CYS A 69 -1.52 25.33 9.42
CA CYS A 69 -2.93 25.06 9.73
C CYS A 69 -3.13 24.62 11.19
N ALA A 70 -2.14 23.98 11.82
CA ALA A 70 -2.20 23.57 13.22
C ALA A 70 -2.01 24.76 14.18
N VAL A 71 -1.14 25.72 13.87
CA VAL A 71 -0.81 26.83 14.79
C VAL A 71 -1.65 28.10 14.53
N ALA A 72 -1.98 28.42 13.28
CA ALA A 72 -2.69 29.66 12.93
C ALA A 72 -4.21 29.47 12.74
N ALA A 73 -5.00 30.42 13.23
CA ALA A 73 -6.47 30.38 13.18
C ALA A 73 -7.04 30.67 11.78
N ALA A 74 -6.46 31.63 11.05
CA ALA A 74 -6.90 32.01 9.71
C ALA A 74 -6.88 30.85 8.69
N PRO A 75 -5.76 30.12 8.49
CA PRO A 75 -5.75 28.99 7.55
C PRO A 75 -6.61 27.81 8.03
N ARG A 76 -6.73 27.62 9.35
CA ARG A 76 -7.64 26.62 9.92
C ARG A 76 -9.11 26.92 9.59
N SER A 77 -9.53 28.18 9.69
CA SER A 77 -10.90 28.58 9.36
C SER A 77 -11.22 28.36 7.88
N LEU A 78 -10.24 28.59 6.99
CA LEU A 78 -10.39 28.28 5.57
C LEU A 78 -10.54 26.77 5.34
N LEU A 79 -9.72 25.94 5.98
CA LEU A 79 -9.80 24.49 5.85
C LEU A 79 -11.15 23.94 6.35
N ALA A 80 -11.74 24.56 7.37
CA ALA A 80 -13.05 24.18 7.91
C ALA A 80 -14.22 24.39 6.92
N THR A 81 -14.02 25.20 5.87
CA THR A 81 -15.04 25.39 4.81
C THR A 81 -15.13 24.20 3.85
N VAL A 82 -14.10 23.35 3.81
CA VAL A 82 -14.05 22.21 2.89
C VAL A 82 -15.05 21.15 3.32
N PRO A 83 -16.00 20.75 2.46
CA PRO A 83 -16.97 19.72 2.79
C PRO A 83 -16.30 18.38 3.09
N LYS A 84 -16.66 17.75 4.21
CA LYS A 84 -16.13 16.41 4.56
C LYS A 84 -16.44 15.36 3.47
N ALA A 85 -17.55 15.53 2.75
CA ALA A 85 -17.92 14.67 1.62
C ALA A 85 -16.91 14.70 0.46
N ALA A 86 -16.28 15.86 0.20
CA ALA A 86 -15.24 15.96 -0.82
C ALA A 86 -13.99 15.18 -0.39
N LEU A 87 -13.60 15.29 0.89
CA LEU A 87 -12.47 14.55 1.45
C LEU A 87 -12.69 13.03 1.40
N SER A 88 -13.91 12.55 1.71
CA SER A 88 -14.21 11.12 1.58
C SER A 88 -14.12 10.63 0.13
N GLY A 89 -14.49 11.46 -0.85
CA GLY A 89 -14.30 11.15 -2.27
C GLY A 89 -12.82 11.00 -2.64
N ILE A 90 -11.96 11.91 -2.16
CA ILE A 90 -10.51 11.82 -2.36
C ILE A 90 -9.96 10.56 -1.69
N PHE A 91 -10.36 10.25 -0.45
CA PHE A 91 -9.93 9.02 0.22
C PHE A 91 -10.37 7.75 -0.51
N LEU A 92 -11.58 7.72 -1.07
CA LEU A 92 -12.05 6.60 -1.88
C LEU A 92 -11.21 6.44 -3.15
N TYR A 93 -10.91 7.55 -3.84
CA TYR A 93 -10.04 7.55 -5.02
C TYR A 93 -8.62 7.05 -4.69
N LEU A 94 -8.02 7.54 -3.60
CA LEU A 94 -6.71 7.09 -3.15
C LEU A 94 -6.72 5.60 -2.76
N GLY A 95 -7.79 5.14 -2.09
CA GLY A 95 -7.99 3.73 -1.79
C GLY A 95 -8.04 2.87 -3.05
N PHE A 96 -8.91 3.21 -4.00
CA PHE A 96 -9.05 2.46 -5.24
C PHE A 96 -7.77 2.44 -6.08
N THR A 97 -7.12 3.59 -6.24
CA THR A 97 -5.89 3.68 -7.02
C THR A 97 -4.70 3.04 -6.31
N SER A 98 -4.71 2.88 -4.98
CA SER A 98 -3.68 2.12 -4.26
C SER A 98 -3.71 0.62 -4.52
N LEU A 99 -4.86 0.09 -4.99
CA LEU A 99 -4.99 -1.32 -5.39
C LEU A 99 -4.40 -1.57 -6.79
N GLN A 100 -4.39 -0.55 -7.65
CA GLN A 100 -3.89 -0.67 -9.02
C GLN A 100 -2.36 -0.83 -9.02
N GLY A 101 -1.87 -1.85 -9.73
CA GLY A 101 -0.46 -2.24 -9.77
C GLY A 101 -0.04 -3.24 -8.70
N LEU A 102 -0.99 -3.72 -7.87
CA LEU A 102 -0.74 -4.87 -6.99
C LEU A 102 -1.02 -6.17 -7.75
N GLU A 103 -0.08 -7.10 -7.73
CA GLU A 103 -0.22 -8.38 -8.43
C GLU A 103 -1.34 -9.25 -7.87
N LEU A 104 -1.57 -9.20 -6.55
CA LEU A 104 -2.73 -9.83 -5.93
C LEU A 104 -4.04 -9.27 -6.53
N TRP A 105 -4.10 -7.96 -6.75
CA TRP A 105 -5.29 -7.32 -7.32
C TRP A 105 -5.50 -7.70 -8.79
N ASP A 106 -4.43 -7.77 -9.57
CA ASP A 106 -4.48 -8.23 -10.97
C ASP A 106 -4.91 -9.71 -11.06
N ARG A 107 -4.41 -10.57 -10.17
CA ARG A 107 -4.87 -11.96 -10.06
C ARG A 107 -6.33 -12.07 -9.66
N ILE A 108 -6.79 -11.28 -8.69
CA ILE A 108 -8.21 -11.23 -8.29
C ILE A 108 -9.09 -10.84 -9.48
N ARG A 109 -8.71 -9.80 -10.24
CA ARG A 109 -9.44 -9.41 -11.47
C ARG A 109 -9.46 -10.53 -12.50
N GLY A 110 -8.33 -11.21 -12.68
CA GLY A 110 -8.20 -12.37 -13.58
C GLY A 110 -9.05 -13.60 -13.20
N LEU A 111 -9.53 -13.69 -11.96
CA LEU A 111 -10.53 -14.70 -11.58
C LEU A 111 -11.91 -14.42 -12.22
N PHE A 112 -12.24 -13.16 -12.47
CA PHE A 112 -13.53 -12.72 -13.01
C PHE A 112 -13.51 -12.41 -14.51
N GLN A 113 -12.33 -12.32 -15.12
CA GLN A 113 -12.14 -11.95 -16.53
C GLN A 113 -11.65 -13.15 -17.37
N ASP A 114 -11.99 -13.17 -18.67
CA ASP A 114 -11.49 -14.22 -19.57
C ASP A 114 -10.01 -14.00 -19.95
N THR A 115 -9.36 -15.11 -20.27
CA THR A 115 -7.92 -15.47 -20.27
C THR A 115 -6.94 -14.55 -21.03
N VAL A 116 -7.42 -13.50 -21.69
CA VAL A 116 -6.61 -12.61 -22.54
C VAL A 116 -5.87 -11.53 -21.74
N ALA A 117 -6.26 -11.28 -20.49
CA ALA A 117 -5.73 -10.17 -19.68
C ALA A 117 -4.52 -10.50 -18.78
N LEU A 118 -4.09 -11.76 -18.68
CA LEU A 118 -2.99 -12.18 -17.81
C LEU A 118 -1.78 -12.69 -18.60
N ASP A 119 -1.20 -11.85 -19.47
CA ASP A 119 -0.03 -12.22 -20.26
C ASP A 119 1.18 -12.57 -19.37
N LYS A 120 1.29 -11.94 -18.17
CA LYS A 120 2.35 -12.20 -17.16
C LYS A 120 2.28 -13.61 -16.56
N PHE A 121 1.09 -14.24 -16.47
CA PHE A 121 0.90 -15.53 -15.75
C PHE A 121 0.55 -16.70 -16.68
N ARG A 122 0.72 -16.53 -18.00
CA ARG A 122 0.36 -17.54 -19.00
C ARG A 122 1.14 -18.86 -18.87
N SER A 123 2.31 -18.84 -18.25
CA SER A 123 3.15 -20.02 -17.97
C SER A 123 2.63 -20.91 -16.85
N VAL A 124 1.70 -20.42 -16.01
CA VAL A 124 1.19 -21.14 -14.83
C VAL A 124 -0.24 -21.62 -15.08
N GLN A 125 -0.56 -22.83 -14.62
CA GLN A 125 -1.93 -23.36 -14.73
C GLN A 125 -2.92 -22.51 -13.93
N ARG A 126 -4.10 -22.23 -14.51
CA ARG A 126 -5.15 -21.38 -13.90
C ARG A 126 -5.63 -21.90 -12.54
N SER A 127 -5.64 -23.22 -12.35
CA SER A 127 -5.97 -23.84 -11.06
C SER A 127 -4.97 -23.44 -9.96
N THR A 128 -3.67 -23.48 -10.25
CA THR A 128 -2.60 -23.09 -9.33
C THR A 128 -2.71 -21.61 -8.94
N ILE A 129 -2.94 -20.73 -9.93
CA ILE A 129 -3.16 -19.28 -9.70
C ILE A 129 -4.36 -19.06 -8.77
N THR A 130 -5.44 -19.80 -8.99
CA THR A 130 -6.68 -19.67 -8.21
C THR A 130 -6.47 -20.13 -6.77
N VAL A 131 -5.84 -21.30 -6.55
CA VAL A 131 -5.52 -21.81 -5.21
C VAL A 131 -4.63 -20.83 -4.44
N PHE A 132 -3.59 -20.30 -5.10
CA PHE A 132 -2.70 -19.32 -4.48
C PHE A 132 -3.43 -18.02 -4.12
N THR A 133 -4.22 -17.47 -5.04
CA THR A 133 -4.96 -16.22 -4.84
C THR A 133 -6.02 -16.35 -3.74
N VAL A 134 -6.75 -17.47 -3.71
CA VAL A 134 -7.73 -17.77 -2.65
C VAL A 134 -7.05 -17.91 -1.29
N SER A 135 -5.88 -18.58 -1.23
CA SER A 135 -5.10 -18.66 0.00
C SER A 135 -4.63 -17.29 0.49
N GLN A 136 -4.14 -16.42 -0.40
CA GLN A 136 -3.75 -15.05 -0.06
C GLN A 136 -4.96 -14.23 0.43
N MET A 137 -6.12 -14.36 -0.21
CA MET A 137 -7.37 -13.73 0.22
C MET A 137 -7.81 -14.19 1.61
N ALA A 138 -7.71 -15.49 1.90
CA ALA A 138 -8.03 -16.05 3.22
C ALA A 138 -7.09 -15.50 4.32
N CYS A 139 -5.80 -15.37 4.00
CA CYS A 139 -4.83 -14.78 4.91
C CYS A 139 -5.13 -13.29 5.17
N LEU A 140 -5.40 -12.51 4.12
CA LEU A 140 -5.76 -11.10 4.22
C LEU A 140 -7.04 -10.91 5.03
N TRP A 141 -8.08 -11.71 4.78
CA TRP A 141 -9.32 -11.69 5.54
C TRP A 141 -9.10 -11.96 7.04
N THR A 142 -8.30 -12.98 7.36
CA THR A 142 -7.94 -13.32 8.74
C THR A 142 -7.23 -12.15 9.42
N MET A 143 -6.28 -11.53 8.72
CA MET A 143 -5.54 -10.37 9.22
C MET A 143 -6.44 -9.14 9.44
N MET A 144 -7.41 -8.90 8.54
CA MET A 144 -8.42 -7.85 8.72
C MET A 144 -9.26 -8.09 9.98
N LYS A 145 -9.71 -9.34 10.22
CA LYS A 145 -10.48 -9.68 11.42
C LYS A 145 -9.67 -9.48 12.71
N VAL A 146 -8.39 -9.86 12.71
CA VAL A 146 -7.51 -9.63 13.86
C VAL A 146 -7.31 -8.15 14.11
N THR A 147 -7.11 -7.36 13.06
CA THR A 147 -6.90 -5.90 13.15
C THR A 147 -8.12 -5.17 13.75
N GLN A 148 -9.33 -5.64 13.43
CA GLN A 148 -10.58 -5.10 14.00
C GLN A 148 -10.90 -5.61 15.41
N SER A 149 -10.11 -6.57 15.92
CA SER A 149 -10.30 -7.14 17.25
C SER A 149 -9.46 -6.40 18.31
N LYS A 150 -9.66 -6.75 19.59
CA LYS A 150 -8.83 -6.29 20.71
C LYS A 150 -7.34 -6.63 20.53
N TYR A 151 -7.03 -7.63 19.70
CA TYR A 151 -5.68 -8.10 19.41
C TYR A 151 -5.05 -7.42 18.19
N GLY A 152 -5.60 -6.31 17.69
CA GLY A 152 -5.11 -5.64 16.48
C GLY A 152 -3.63 -5.21 16.54
N VAL A 153 -3.08 -5.01 17.74
CA VAL A 153 -1.65 -4.73 17.96
C VAL A 153 -0.72 -5.87 17.50
N ILE A 154 -1.22 -7.10 17.43
CA ILE A 154 -0.46 -8.30 17.00
C ILE A 154 -0.39 -8.40 15.47
N SER A 155 -1.14 -7.58 14.72
CA SER A 155 -1.17 -7.63 13.26
C SER A 155 0.21 -7.62 12.57
N PRO A 156 1.23 -6.86 13.03
CA PRO A 156 2.57 -6.92 12.40
C PRO A 156 3.25 -8.29 12.57
N LEU A 157 2.99 -9.00 13.67
CA LEU A 157 3.51 -10.34 13.89
C LEU A 157 2.88 -11.35 12.92
N LEU A 158 1.59 -11.21 12.60
CA LEU A 158 0.95 -12.07 11.59
C LEU A 158 1.56 -11.89 10.21
N ILE A 159 1.91 -10.65 9.84
CA ILE A 159 2.64 -10.35 8.61
C ILE A 159 4.01 -11.05 8.62
N ALA A 160 4.72 -11.00 9.75
CA ALA A 160 6.01 -11.67 9.90
C ALA A 160 5.93 -13.20 9.78
N LEU A 161 4.75 -13.80 10.00
CA LEU A 161 4.49 -15.24 9.86
C LEU A 161 4.06 -15.65 8.44
N LEU A 162 3.84 -14.71 7.51
CA LEU A 162 3.51 -15.02 6.12
C LEU A 162 4.51 -15.95 5.40
N PRO A 163 5.84 -15.86 5.64
CA PRO A 163 6.78 -16.83 5.07
C PRO A 163 6.51 -18.28 5.50
N LEU A 164 5.94 -18.49 6.69
CA LEU A 164 5.54 -19.83 7.14
C LEU A 164 4.31 -20.33 6.39
N ALA A 165 3.35 -19.44 6.08
CA ALA A 165 2.21 -19.78 5.23
C ALA A 165 2.66 -20.17 3.82
N ARG A 166 3.66 -19.46 3.26
CA ARG A 166 4.31 -19.81 1.99
C ARG A 166 4.96 -21.19 2.04
N TRP A 167 5.73 -21.47 3.09
CA TRP A 167 6.31 -22.79 3.29
C TRP A 167 5.25 -23.90 3.42
N GLY A 168 4.13 -23.62 4.08
CA GLY A 168 2.98 -24.53 4.17
C GLY A 168 2.41 -24.89 2.79
N LEU A 169 2.20 -23.90 1.92
CA LEU A 169 1.74 -24.09 0.53
C LEU A 169 2.70 -24.94 -0.32
N LEU A 170 4.01 -24.78 -0.12
CA LEU A 170 5.01 -25.61 -0.78
C LEU A 170 5.00 -27.05 -0.27
N LYS A 171 4.81 -27.25 1.04
CA LYS A 171 4.82 -28.57 1.67
C LYS A 171 3.57 -29.40 1.32
N THR A 172 2.43 -28.74 1.13
CA THR A 172 1.18 -29.42 0.71
C THR A 172 1.19 -29.81 -0.76
N GLY A 173 2.19 -29.37 -1.55
CA GLY A 173 2.27 -29.66 -2.99
C GLY A 173 1.20 -28.97 -3.82
N ALA A 174 0.44 -28.04 -3.23
CA ALA A 174 -0.66 -27.33 -3.88
C ALA A 174 -0.18 -26.33 -4.95
N VAL A 175 1.10 -25.90 -4.87
CA VAL A 175 1.75 -25.01 -5.83
C VAL A 175 3.15 -25.57 -6.10
N GLY A 176 3.49 -25.78 -7.37
CA GLY A 176 4.84 -26.21 -7.78
C GLY A 176 5.90 -25.15 -7.42
N LYS A 177 7.14 -25.58 -7.21
CA LYS A 177 8.24 -24.64 -6.89
C LYS A 177 8.49 -23.64 -8.01
N ASP A 178 8.39 -24.09 -9.25
CA ASP A 178 8.60 -23.28 -10.45
C ASP A 178 7.44 -22.29 -10.64
N ASP A 179 6.20 -22.75 -10.43
CA ASP A 179 5.01 -21.88 -10.44
C ASP A 179 5.06 -20.82 -9.33
N MET A 180 5.60 -21.16 -8.15
CA MET A 180 5.71 -20.21 -7.04
C MET A 180 6.71 -19.09 -7.32
N GLN A 181 7.80 -19.37 -8.05
CA GLN A 181 8.75 -18.32 -8.45
C GLN A 181 8.09 -17.32 -9.40
N VAL A 182 7.35 -17.80 -10.39
CA VAL A 182 6.60 -16.94 -11.33
C VAL A 182 5.48 -16.15 -10.63
N LEU A 183 4.92 -16.66 -9.54
CA LEU A 183 3.86 -16.00 -8.78
C LEU A 183 4.37 -14.98 -7.73
N ASP A 184 5.66 -15.00 -7.42
CA ASP A 184 6.33 -14.11 -6.45
C ASP A 184 7.14 -12.98 -7.14
N ASP A 185 7.43 -13.10 -8.45
CA ASP A 185 8.08 -12.10 -9.33
C ASP A 185 7.10 -11.06 -9.89
#